data_AF-A0A1Q7DBA4-F1
#
_entry.id   AF-A0A1Q7DBA4-F1
#
_cell.length_a   1.000
_cell.length_b   1.000
_cell.length_c   1.000
_cell.angle_alpha   90.00
_cell.angle_beta   90.00
_cell.angle_gamma   90.00
#
_symmetry.space_group_name_H-M   'P 1'
#
loop_
_entity.id
_entity.type
_entity.pdbx_description
1 polymer ?
#
loop_
_entity_poly.entity_id
_entity_poly.type
_entity_poly.pdbx_seq_one_letter_code
_entity_poly.pdbx_strand_id
1 'polypeptide(L)'
;MDKHGLGPKIRQGIRDGVLPTRPPSRTWFGFAQGATSCAACGQPVQNRELECEAEFPDESRTWLFHAACFEVWEAERAAVLTCVLCGRKTDGVPTVTMNGDRAHAACAADPPSTDGSAVGRS
;
A
#
# COMPACT_ATOMS: atom_id res chain seq x y z
N MET A 1 -5.97 17.79 -3.58
CA MET A 1 -5.37 16.70 -2.79
C MET A 1 -3.85 16.85 -2.79
N ASP A 2 -3.24 16.90 -1.61
CA ASP A 2 -1.78 16.95 -1.45
C ASP A 2 -1.18 15.56 -1.66
N LYS A 3 -0.75 15.28 -2.90
CA LYS A 3 -0.24 13.97 -3.32
C LYS A 3 0.97 13.48 -2.52
N HIS A 4 1.76 14.40 -1.96
CA HIS A 4 3.01 14.10 -1.26
C HIS A 4 2.81 13.36 0.08
N GLY A 5 1.64 13.48 0.72
CA GLY A 5 1.35 12.84 2.01
C GLY A 5 0.61 11.51 1.93
N LEU A 6 0.12 11.12 0.75
CA LEU A 6 -0.80 10.00 0.61
C LEU A 6 -0.12 8.63 0.79
N GLY A 7 1.03 8.42 0.16
CA GLY A 7 1.78 7.15 0.28
C GLY A 7 2.14 6.78 1.72
N PRO A 8 2.79 7.66 2.50
CA PRO A 8 3.08 7.41 3.91
C PRO A 8 1.83 7.09 4.75
N LYS A 9 0.72 7.82 4.53
CA LYS A 9 -0.55 7.58 5.22
C LYS A 9 -1.11 6.20 4.90
N ILE A 10 -1.09 5.81 3.64
CA ILE A 10 -1.55 4.48 3.21
C ILE A 10 -0.70 3.38 3.84
N ARG A 11 0.65 3.50 3.80
CA ARG A 11 1.53 2.51 4.44
C ARG A 11 1.20 2.35 5.92
N GLN A 12 0.98 3.46 6.63
CA GLN A 12 0.58 3.41 8.03
C GLN A 12 -0.78 2.73 8.21
N GLY A 13 -1.79 3.08 7.40
CA GLY A 13 -3.11 2.44 7.46
C GLY A 13 -3.07 0.93 7.17
N ILE A 14 -2.18 0.48 6.29
CA ILE A 14 -1.96 -0.95 6.03
C ILE A 14 -1.33 -1.64 7.26
N ARG A 15 -0.33 -1.00 7.90
CA ARG A 15 0.32 -1.53 9.11
C ARG A 15 -0.64 -1.61 10.30
N ASP A 16 -1.51 -0.61 10.44
CA ASP A 16 -2.50 -0.54 11.52
C ASP A 16 -3.72 -1.44 11.27
N GLY A 17 -3.79 -2.13 10.13
CA GLY A 17 -4.92 -2.98 9.75
C GLY A 17 -6.18 -2.21 9.37
N VAL A 18 -6.07 -0.89 9.18
CA VAL A 18 -7.16 0.01 8.76
C VAL A 18 -7.39 -0.07 7.25
N LEU A 19 -6.38 -0.48 6.48
CA LEU A 19 -6.49 -0.71 5.03
C LEU A 19 -6.23 -2.18 4.69
N PRO A 20 -6.89 -2.71 3.64
CA PRO A 20 -6.65 -4.07 3.20
C PRO A 20 -5.21 -4.26 2.73
N THR A 21 -4.66 -5.45 2.99
CA THR A 21 -3.33 -5.88 2.52
C THR A 21 -3.41 -6.75 1.26
N ARG A 22 -4.54 -7.43 1.07
CA ARG A 22 -4.77 -8.37 -0.04
C ARG A 22 -5.21 -7.63 -1.32
N PRO A 23 -5.04 -8.24 -2.50
CA PRO A 23 -5.71 -7.76 -3.71
C PRO A 23 -7.23 -7.81 -3.53
N PRO A 24 -7.96 -6.86 -4.13
CA PRO A 24 -9.41 -6.99 -4.22
C PRO A 24 -9.76 -8.19 -5.10
N SER A 25 -10.88 -8.84 -4.81
CA SER A 25 -11.45 -9.88 -5.67
C SER A 25 -12.13 -9.26 -6.90
N ARG A 26 -12.73 -8.08 -6.73
CA ARG A 26 -13.44 -7.33 -7.78
C ARG A 26 -13.31 -5.83 -7.55
N THR A 27 -13.25 -5.09 -8.65
CA THR A 27 -13.22 -3.63 -8.65
C THR A 27 -14.16 -3.05 -9.70
N TRP A 28 -14.82 -1.95 -9.37
CA TRP A 28 -15.62 -1.15 -10.31
C TRP A 28 -15.13 0.28 -10.31
N PHE A 29 -15.07 0.88 -11.50
CA PHE A 29 -14.70 2.27 -11.68
C PHE A 29 -15.89 3.03 -12.25
N GLY A 30 -16.18 4.16 -11.64
CA GLY A 30 -17.35 4.95 -11.98
C GLY A 30 -17.25 6.37 -11.44
N PHE A 31 -18.35 7.10 -11.58
CA PHE A 31 -18.51 8.40 -10.95
C PHE A 31 -19.28 8.24 -9.66
N ALA A 32 -18.75 8.81 -8.58
CA ALA A 32 -19.43 8.82 -7.30
C ALA A 32 -20.81 9.47 -7.39
N GLN A 33 -21.80 8.78 -6.83
CA GLN A 33 -23.20 9.23 -6.79
C GLN A 33 -23.53 10.05 -5.52
N GLY A 34 -22.59 10.12 -4.55
CA GLY A 34 -22.76 10.85 -3.30
C GLY A 34 -21.43 11.01 -2.55
N ALA A 35 -21.43 11.75 -1.44
CA ALA A 35 -20.24 12.00 -0.64
C ALA A 35 -19.92 10.83 0.30
N THR A 36 -19.13 9.87 -0.18
CA THR A 36 -18.63 8.73 0.61
C THR A 36 -17.18 8.97 1.01
N SER A 37 -16.75 8.49 2.17
CA SER A 37 -15.36 8.70 2.61
C SER A 37 -14.42 7.75 1.87
N CYS A 38 -13.38 8.29 1.20
CA CYS A 38 -12.32 7.49 0.62
C CYS A 38 -11.53 6.78 1.73
N ALA A 39 -11.40 5.46 1.63
CA ALA A 39 -10.71 4.66 2.62
C ALA A 39 -9.22 5.01 2.78
N ALA A 40 -8.55 5.39 1.69
CA ALA A 40 -7.11 5.70 1.71
C ALA A 40 -6.80 7.09 2.28
N CYS A 41 -7.44 8.14 1.74
CA CYS A 41 -7.13 9.52 2.14
C CYS A 41 -8.04 10.04 3.26
N GLY A 42 -9.18 9.39 3.52
CA GLY A 42 -10.19 9.80 4.51
C GLY A 42 -11.02 11.02 4.11
N GLN A 43 -10.81 11.57 2.91
CA GLN A 43 -11.60 12.69 2.39
C GLN A 43 -12.84 12.18 1.65
N PRO A 44 -13.94 12.95 1.61
CA PRO A 44 -15.10 12.58 0.81
C PRO A 44 -14.74 12.48 -0.68
N VAL A 45 -15.21 11.43 -1.32
CA VAL A 45 -15.35 11.29 -2.77
C VAL A 45 -16.60 12.04 -3.16
N GLN A 46 -16.44 13.19 -3.80
CA GLN A 46 -17.55 14.07 -4.15
C GLN A 46 -18.30 13.55 -5.37
N ASN A 47 -19.55 13.96 -5.53
CA ASN A 47 -20.35 13.61 -6.70
C ASN A 47 -19.60 13.96 -7.99
N ARG A 48 -19.59 13.03 -8.96
CA ARG A 48 -18.86 13.12 -10.24
C ARG A 48 -17.33 13.06 -10.14
N GLU A 49 -16.75 12.84 -8.96
CA GLU A 49 -15.36 12.39 -8.87
C GLU A 49 -15.27 10.93 -9.30
N LEU A 50 -14.15 10.55 -9.91
CA LEU A 50 -13.89 9.15 -10.25
C LEU A 50 -13.64 8.37 -8.98
N GLU A 51 -14.45 7.33 -8.78
CA GLU A 51 -14.36 6.41 -7.66
C GLU A 51 -13.95 5.02 -8.11
N CYS A 52 -13.34 4.29 -7.18
CA CYS A 52 -13.14 2.86 -7.26
C CYS A 52 -13.87 2.20 -6.10
N GLU A 53 -14.77 1.29 -6.43
CA GLU A 53 -15.39 0.38 -5.48
C GLU A 53 -14.60 -0.93 -5.51
N ALA A 54 -14.18 -1.43 -4.35
CA ALA A 54 -13.36 -2.64 -4.24
C ALA A 54 -13.94 -3.62 -3.22
N GLU A 55 -14.16 -4.85 -3.66
CA GLU A 55 -14.53 -5.98 -2.79
C GLU A 55 -13.29 -6.83 -2.51
N PHE A 56 -13.23 -7.41 -1.32
CA PHE A 56 -12.11 -8.26 -0.88
C PHE A 56 -12.59 -9.65 -0.50
N PRO A 57 -11.77 -10.69 -0.68
CA PRO A 57 -12.08 -12.02 -0.16
C PRO A 57 -12.35 -11.96 1.35
N ASP A 58 -13.36 -12.69 1.80
CA ASP A 58 -13.73 -12.82 3.20
C ASP A 58 -14.23 -11.51 3.88
N GLU A 59 -14.46 -10.44 3.12
CA GLU A 59 -15.10 -9.22 3.60
C GLU A 59 -16.50 -9.03 2.97
N SER A 60 -17.49 -8.67 3.78
CA SER A 60 -18.85 -8.37 3.30
C SER A 60 -19.05 -6.91 2.87
N ARG A 61 -18.05 -6.05 3.12
CA ARG A 61 -18.12 -4.62 2.79
C ARG A 61 -17.42 -4.32 1.47
N THR A 62 -17.98 -3.35 0.75
CA THR A 62 -17.31 -2.68 -0.36
C THR A 62 -16.51 -1.50 0.15
N TRP A 63 -15.26 -1.42 -0.25
CA TRP A 63 -14.39 -0.29 0.06
C TRP A 63 -14.47 0.75 -1.04
N LEU A 64 -14.54 2.02 -0.64
CA LEU A 64 -14.67 3.14 -1.56
C LEU A 64 -13.40 3.96 -1.56
N PHE A 65 -12.92 4.29 -2.75
CA PHE A 65 -11.73 5.09 -2.96
C PHE A 65 -12.00 6.15 -4.02
N HIS A 66 -11.29 7.28 -3.97
CA HIS A 66 -10.98 7.97 -5.22
C HIS A 66 -10.19 7.01 -6.13
N ALA A 67 -10.44 7.01 -7.43
CA ALA A 67 -9.72 6.13 -8.37
C ALA A 67 -8.19 6.31 -8.26
N ALA A 68 -7.71 7.56 -8.19
CA ALA A 68 -6.28 7.85 -8.01
C ALA A 68 -5.73 7.38 -6.64
N CYS A 69 -6.55 7.41 -5.58
CA CYS A 69 -6.14 6.90 -4.27
C CYS A 69 -6.03 5.38 -4.25
N PHE A 70 -6.90 4.70 -5.00
CA PHE A 70 -6.84 3.25 -5.18
C PHE A 70 -5.52 2.82 -5.84
N GLU A 71 -5.10 3.51 -6.91
CA GLU A 71 -3.82 3.22 -7.58
C GLU A 71 -2.62 3.36 -6.66
N VAL A 72 -2.58 4.42 -5.83
CA VAL A 72 -1.52 4.60 -4.84
C VAL A 72 -1.58 3.50 -3.77
N TRP A 73 -2.78 3.12 -3.31
CA TRP A 73 -2.93 2.01 -2.37
C TRP A 73 -2.46 0.69 -2.96
N GLU A 74 -2.72 0.42 -4.23
CA GLU A 74 -2.24 -0.78 -4.91
C GLU A 74 -0.71 -0.82 -5.02
N ALA A 75 -0.08 0.31 -5.33
CA ALA A 75 1.37 0.41 -5.34
C ALA A 75 1.98 0.19 -3.95
N GLU A 76 1.45 0.85 -2.92
CA GLU A 76 1.96 0.75 -1.55
C GLU A 76 1.73 -0.63 -0.95
N ARG A 77 0.55 -1.25 -1.17
CA ARG A 77 0.28 -2.61 -0.66
C ARG A 77 1.19 -3.65 -1.33
N ALA A 78 1.60 -3.43 -2.57
CA ALA A 78 2.55 -4.30 -3.25
C ALA A 78 3.97 -4.10 -2.72
N ALA A 79 4.35 -2.85 -2.42
CA ALA A 79 5.65 -2.49 -1.87
C ALA A 79 5.85 -3.02 -0.43
N VAL A 80 4.83 -3.02 0.43
CA VAL A 80 4.96 -3.60 1.79
C VAL A 80 5.11 -5.13 1.80
N LEU A 81 4.97 -5.78 0.64
CA LEU A 81 5.25 -7.21 0.48
C LEU A 81 6.68 -7.46 -0.02
N THR A 82 7.52 -6.43 -0.18
CA THR A 82 8.95 -6.59 -0.48
C THR A 82 9.80 -6.32 0.76
N CYS A 83 10.92 -7.04 0.85
CA CYS A 83 11.89 -6.89 1.90
C CYS A 83 12.70 -5.61 1.66
N VAL A 84 12.74 -4.69 2.62
CA VAL A 84 13.48 -3.43 2.46
C VAL A 84 14.99 -3.57 2.33
N LEU A 85 15.54 -4.72 2.72
CA LEU A 85 16.98 -4.97 2.65
C LEU A 85 17.42 -5.57 1.32
N CYS A 86 16.58 -6.37 0.65
CA CYS A 86 16.96 -7.05 -0.60
C CYS A 86 16.00 -6.86 -1.77
N GLY A 87 14.88 -6.16 -1.59
CA GLY A 87 13.88 -5.88 -2.62
C GLY A 87 13.03 -7.09 -3.08
N ARG A 88 13.31 -8.31 -2.58
CA ARG A 88 12.53 -9.50 -2.92
C ARG A 88 11.23 -9.57 -2.13
N LYS A 89 10.23 -10.27 -2.66
CA LYS A 89 8.97 -10.52 -1.94
C LYS A 89 9.25 -11.21 -0.60
N THR A 90 8.57 -10.80 0.46
CA THR A 90 8.55 -11.52 1.73
C THR A 90 7.59 -12.71 1.61
N ASP A 91 8.03 -13.89 1.98
CA ASP A 91 7.38 -15.18 1.71
C ASP A 91 6.11 -15.45 2.56
N GLY A 92 5.47 -14.38 3.06
CA GLY A 92 4.41 -14.45 4.07
C GLY A 92 4.97 -14.46 5.50
N VAL A 93 4.23 -13.81 6.41
CA VAL A 93 4.56 -13.45 7.81
C VAL A 93 6.05 -13.10 8.03
N PRO A 94 6.50 -11.91 7.60
CA PRO A 94 7.78 -11.40 8.05
C PRO A 94 7.71 -11.21 9.57
N THR A 95 8.55 -11.97 10.28
CA THR A 95 8.62 -12.00 11.74
C THR A 95 9.41 -10.83 12.32
N VAL A 96 10.06 -10.04 11.47
CA VAL A 96 10.91 -8.92 11.88
C VAL A 96 10.49 -7.64 11.14
N THR A 97 10.13 -6.64 11.91
CA THR A 97 9.96 -5.25 11.46
C THR A 97 11.23 -4.47 11.74
N MET A 98 11.85 -3.91 10.71
CA MET A 98 12.99 -2.98 10.82
C MET A 98 12.49 -1.57 10.54
N ASN A 99 12.52 -0.67 11.53
CA ASN A 99 12.03 0.71 11.39
C ASN A 99 10.58 0.84 10.86
N GLY A 100 9.74 -0.16 11.14
CA GLY A 100 8.35 -0.23 10.66
C GLY A 100 8.20 -0.87 9.27
N ASP A 101 9.29 -1.20 8.59
CA ASP A 101 9.28 -1.88 7.31
C ASP A 101 9.54 -3.39 7.45
N ARG A 102 9.01 -4.16 6.50
CA ARG A 102 9.11 -5.62 6.50
C ARG A 102 10.46 -6.05 5.94
N ALA A 103 11.13 -6.95 6.65
CA ALA A 103 12.32 -7.63 6.17
C ALA A 103 12.18 -9.15 6.39
N HIS A 104 12.88 -9.94 5.59
CA HIS A 104 13.09 -11.34 5.92
C HIS A 104 13.89 -11.43 7.23
N ALA A 105 13.59 -12.41 8.08
CA ALA A 105 14.36 -12.63 9.31
C ALA A 105 15.86 -12.84 9.01
N ALA A 106 16.18 -13.58 7.95
CA ALA A 106 17.56 -13.78 7.50
C ALA A 106 18.24 -12.48 7.04
N CYS A 107 17.54 -11.62 6.29
CA CYS A 107 18.10 -10.33 5.88
C CYS A 107 18.30 -9.40 7.07
N ALA A 108 17.44 -9.46 8.10
CA ALA A 108 17.59 -8.63 9.29
C ALA A 108 18.78 -9.07 10.17
N ALA A 109 19.10 -10.37 10.21
CA ALA A 109 20.26 -10.89 10.94
C ALA A 109 21.59 -10.56 10.25
N ASP A 110 21.62 -10.62 8.92
CA ASP A 110 22.79 -10.31 8.09
C ASP A 110 22.43 -9.22 7.05
N PRO A 111 22.32 -7.94 7.45
CA PRO A 111 22.01 -6.88 6.51
C PRO A 111 23.13 -6.79 5.47
N PRO A 112 22.81 -6.67 4.16
CA PRO A 112 23.83 -6.47 3.15
C PRO A 112 24.62 -5.21 3.52
N SER A 113 25.95 -5.33 3.60
CA SER A 113 26.82 -4.20 3.92
C SER A 113 26.47 -3.03 3.02
N THR A 114 26.03 -1.92 3.61
CA THR A 114 25.86 -0.65 2.92
C THR A 114 27.22 -0.06 2.66
N ASP A 115 28.04 -0.74 1.86
CA ASP A 115 29.27 -0.16 1.35
C ASP A 115 28.92 0.53 0.04
N GLY A 116 28.83 1.86 0.12
CA GLY A 116 28.60 2.71 -1.03
C GLY A 116 29.77 2.56 -1.99
N SER A 117 29.58 1.78 -3.05
CA SER A 117 30.48 1.79 -4.20
C SER A 117 29.68 2.05 -5.46
N ALA A 118 29.59 3.33 -5.79
CA ALA A 118 29.49 3.77 -7.16
C ALA A 118 30.74 3.26 -7.90
N VAL A 119 30.63 2.09 -8.55
CA VAL A 119 31.49 1.74 -9.69
C VAL A 119 30.82 2.41 -10.88
N GLY A 120 31.28 3.57 -11.37
CA GLY A 120 32.62 3.73 -11.93
C GLY A 120 32.68 3.00 -13.27
N ARG A 121 31.90 3.48 -14.26
CA ARG A 121 31.99 2.98 -15.64
C ARG A 121 33.17 3.68 -16.32
N SER A 122 34.23 2.93 -16.61
CA SER A 122 35.22 3.28 -17.64
C SER A 122 34.79 2.66 -18.96
#